data_AF-A0ABD2JY42-F1
#
_entry.id   AF-A0ABD2JY42-F1
#
_cell.length_a   1.000
_cell.length_b   1.000
_cell.length_c   1.000
_cell.angle_alpha   90.00
_cell.angle_beta   90.00
_cell.angle_gamma   90.00
#
_symmetry.space_group_name_H-M   'P 1'
#
loop_
_entity.id
_entity.type
_entity.pdbx_description
1 polymer ?
#
loop_
_entity_poly.entity_id
_entity_poly.type
_entity_poly.pdbx_seq_one_letter_code
_entity_poly.pdbx_strand_id
1 'polypeptide(L)'
;MKCSSTHAKTYPTRKRPRENGPHAKTATRKGPRENGHAKTARPFHDLMELFKMSGKSPDTNYLFMGDYVDRGYYSVETVSLLVCLKVRYLERVTILRGNHESRQITQVYGFYDEYLFDYFPLTALVDGQIFCLHGGLSPSIDSLDHIRSLERLQEVPHEGPMCDLLWSNPDDRGGWGISPRGAGYTFGQDISETFNHANGISLISRAHQLVMEGYNWCHDRNVVTVFSAPNYCYRCGNQAAMVELDDELNYSFLQQGTAPGTDRQTDDHRLTDHQADDL
;
A
#
# COMPACT_ATOMS: atom_id res chain seq x y z
N MET A 1 -6.95 10.19 15.37
CA MET A 1 -6.96 9.75 13.94
C MET A 1 -6.22 8.42 13.81
N LYS A 2 -6.46 7.58 12.79
CA LYS A 2 -5.68 6.35 12.55
C LYS A 2 -5.01 6.32 11.19
N CYS A 3 -3.71 6.09 11.15
CA CYS A 3 -2.91 5.99 9.93
C CYS A 3 -2.58 4.52 9.61
N SER A 4 -2.78 4.13 8.34
CA SER A 4 -2.66 2.75 7.86
C SER A 4 -2.11 2.71 6.43
N SER A 5 -1.42 1.63 6.05
CA SER A 5 -1.08 1.34 4.66
C SER A 5 -1.73 0.02 4.22
N THR A 6 -2.71 0.12 3.34
CA THR A 6 -3.37 -1.03 2.73
C THR A 6 -2.52 -1.54 1.58
N HIS A 7 -2.12 -2.80 1.56
CA HIS A 7 -1.51 -3.43 0.37
C HIS A 7 -2.33 -4.66 -0.03
N ALA A 8 -2.70 -4.84 -1.30
CA ALA A 8 -3.51 -5.99 -1.77
C ALA A 8 -2.65 -7.26 -2.14
N LYS A 9 -3.28 -8.46 -2.35
CA LYS A 9 -2.65 -9.83 -2.55
C LYS A 9 -3.23 -10.76 -3.70
N THR A 10 -2.52 -11.00 -4.84
CA THR A 10 -2.73 -11.87 -6.06
C THR A 10 -1.38 -12.34 -6.64
N TYR A 11 -1.50 -13.19 -7.67
CA TYR A 11 -0.57 -13.39 -8.78
C TYR A 11 -1.34 -13.27 -10.14
N PRO A 12 -0.66 -13.14 -11.30
CA PRO A 12 -1.32 -12.88 -12.59
C PRO A 12 -2.30 -13.98 -13.04
N THR A 13 -3.40 -13.57 -13.68
CA THR A 13 -4.33 -14.52 -14.31
C THR A 13 -3.85 -14.93 -15.71
N ARG A 14 -3.96 -16.23 -16.02
CA ARG A 14 -3.54 -16.82 -17.30
C ARG A 14 -4.26 -16.17 -18.49
N LYS A 15 -3.51 -15.57 -19.42
CA LYS A 15 -4.00 -15.37 -20.80
C LYS A 15 -4.36 -16.75 -21.38
N ARG A 16 -5.61 -16.92 -21.84
CA ARG A 16 -6.01 -18.12 -22.60
C ARG A 16 -5.33 -18.08 -23.98
N PRO A 17 -4.69 -19.17 -24.45
CA PRO A 17 -4.38 -19.30 -25.87
C PRO A 17 -5.67 -19.30 -26.70
N ARG A 18 -5.65 -18.65 -27.86
CA ARG A 18 -6.60 -18.94 -28.93
C ARG A 18 -6.06 -20.14 -29.69
N GLU A 19 -6.77 -21.26 -29.68
CA GLU A 19 -6.50 -22.38 -30.59
C GLU A 19 -7.70 -22.61 -31.50
N ASN A 20 -7.39 -22.82 -32.79
CA ASN A 20 -8.35 -23.06 -33.85
C ASN A 20 -8.47 -24.56 -34.11
N GLY A 21 -9.67 -25.02 -34.48
CA GLY A 21 -9.84 -26.21 -35.31
C GLY A 21 -10.31 -27.48 -34.59
N PRO A 22 -10.83 -28.47 -35.34
CA PRO A 22 -11.88 -29.33 -34.82
C PRO A 22 -11.49 -30.81 -34.76
N HIS A 23 -12.18 -31.59 -33.91
CA HIS A 23 -12.94 -32.78 -34.33
C HIS A 23 -13.73 -33.39 -33.16
N ALA A 24 -14.86 -34.02 -33.46
CA ALA A 24 -15.76 -34.61 -32.48
C ALA A 24 -15.45 -36.09 -32.19
N LYS A 25 -15.75 -36.54 -30.95
CA LYS A 25 -16.43 -37.82 -30.69
C LYS A 25 -16.99 -37.88 -29.26
N THR A 26 -18.01 -38.71 -29.10
CA THR A 26 -18.92 -38.81 -27.95
C THR A 26 -18.41 -39.75 -26.85
N ALA A 27 -18.75 -39.48 -25.57
CA ALA A 27 -19.69 -40.30 -24.79
C ALA A 27 -19.68 -40.04 -23.26
N THR A 28 -20.81 -40.40 -22.62
CA THR A 28 -21.08 -40.57 -21.18
C THR A 28 -21.24 -39.32 -20.29
N ARG A 29 -22.49 -39.16 -19.83
CA ARG A 29 -22.94 -38.22 -18.80
C ARG A 29 -22.40 -38.71 -17.43
N LYS A 30 -21.53 -37.93 -16.80
CA LYS A 30 -21.48 -37.82 -15.33
C LYS A 30 -21.91 -36.40 -14.99
N GLY A 31 -22.78 -36.24 -14.00
CA GLY A 31 -23.22 -34.91 -13.54
C GLY A 31 -22.03 -34.06 -13.10
N PRO A 32 -22.16 -32.72 -13.06
CA PRO A 32 -21.07 -31.88 -12.64
C PRO A 32 -20.64 -32.28 -11.23
N ARG A 33 -19.43 -32.84 -11.12
CA ARG A 33 -18.75 -32.86 -9.83
C ARG A 33 -18.49 -31.41 -9.49
N GLU A 34 -19.16 -30.94 -8.45
CA GLU A 34 -18.84 -29.67 -7.81
C GLU A 34 -17.45 -29.81 -7.17
N ASN A 35 -16.41 -29.64 -7.99
CA ASN A 35 -15.08 -29.38 -7.49
C ASN A 35 -15.18 -28.02 -6.79
N GLY A 36 -15.30 -28.05 -5.46
CA GLY A 36 -15.38 -26.85 -4.62
C GLY A 36 -14.15 -25.98 -4.82
N HIS A 37 -14.30 -24.92 -5.63
CA HIS A 37 -13.28 -23.90 -5.75
C HIS A 37 -13.36 -23.04 -4.49
N ALA A 38 -12.57 -23.42 -3.48
CA ALA A 38 -12.35 -22.60 -2.30
C ALA A 38 -11.66 -21.29 -2.73
N LYS A 39 -12.47 -20.25 -2.99
CA LYS A 39 -11.99 -18.93 -3.37
C LYS A 39 -11.22 -18.33 -2.18
N THR A 40 -9.90 -18.25 -2.31
CA THR A 40 -9.00 -17.74 -1.26
C THR A 40 -9.12 -16.22 -1.13
N ALA A 41 -10.07 -15.78 -0.31
CA ALA A 41 -10.38 -14.38 -0.06
C ALA A 41 -9.57 -13.81 1.11
N ARG A 42 -8.70 -12.81 0.88
CA ARG A 42 -7.74 -12.32 1.91
C ARG A 42 -7.62 -10.79 2.08
N PRO A 43 -7.22 -9.94 1.12
CA PRO A 43 -6.97 -8.50 1.37
C PRO A 43 -8.16 -7.73 1.95
N PHE A 44 -9.35 -7.91 1.36
CA PHE A 44 -10.58 -7.29 1.84
C PHE A 44 -10.95 -7.79 3.25
N HIS A 45 -10.63 -9.03 3.60
CA HIS A 45 -10.87 -9.58 4.94
C HIS A 45 -9.88 -9.02 5.96
N ASP A 46 -8.61 -8.83 5.59
CA ASP A 46 -7.61 -8.17 6.43
C ASP A 46 -8.02 -6.70 6.72
N LEU A 47 -8.58 -5.99 5.70
CA LEU A 47 -9.18 -4.66 5.89
C LEU A 47 -10.47 -4.69 6.74
N MET A 48 -11.27 -5.75 6.65
CA MET A 48 -12.44 -5.90 7.54
C MET A 48 -12.01 -6.18 8.98
N GLU A 49 -10.93 -6.93 9.21
CA GLU A 49 -10.39 -7.17 10.55
C GLU A 49 -9.79 -5.89 11.15
N LEU A 50 -9.07 -5.13 10.32
CA LEU A 50 -8.60 -3.78 10.64
C LEU A 50 -9.76 -2.94 11.21
N PHE A 51 -10.86 -2.76 10.48
CA PHE A 51 -12.02 -1.99 10.98
C PHE A 51 -12.71 -2.58 12.22
N LYS A 52 -12.58 -3.88 12.52
CA LYS A 52 -13.08 -4.46 13.78
C LYS A 52 -12.18 -4.07 14.95
N MET A 53 -10.86 -4.16 14.77
CA MET A 53 -9.88 -3.86 15.81
C MET A 53 -9.81 -2.37 16.11
N SER A 54 -9.80 -1.53 15.08
CA SER A 54 -9.57 -0.10 15.24
C SER A 54 -10.84 0.76 15.27
N GLY A 55 -12.03 0.18 15.13
CA GLY A 55 -13.31 0.90 15.17
C GLY A 55 -13.83 1.27 13.79
N LYS A 56 -15.14 1.44 13.64
CA LYS A 56 -15.77 1.65 12.33
C LYS A 56 -15.74 3.12 11.91
N SER A 57 -15.64 3.38 10.61
CA SER A 57 -16.02 4.69 10.05
C SER A 57 -17.55 4.81 10.11
N PRO A 58 -18.13 5.97 10.52
CA PRO A 58 -17.47 7.26 10.72
C PRO A 58 -17.03 7.58 12.17
N ASP A 59 -17.24 6.65 13.11
CA ASP A 59 -16.92 6.87 14.54
C ASP A 59 -15.42 7.10 14.74
N THR A 60 -14.59 6.42 13.95
CA THR A 60 -13.13 6.57 13.90
C THR A 60 -12.69 7.25 12.60
N ASN A 61 -11.79 8.24 12.71
CA ASN A 61 -11.18 8.93 11.57
C ASN A 61 -9.98 8.12 11.03
N TYR A 62 -9.89 7.95 9.71
CA TYR A 62 -8.85 7.18 9.02
C TYR A 62 -8.06 8.00 8.00
N LEU A 63 -6.76 7.71 7.91
CA LEU A 63 -5.84 8.16 6.87
C LEU A 63 -5.15 6.91 6.31
N PHE A 64 -5.42 6.60 5.05
CA PHE A 64 -4.75 5.51 4.35
C PHE A 64 -3.63 6.05 3.45
N MET A 65 -2.48 5.38 3.46
CA MET A 65 -1.23 5.83 2.84
C MET A 65 -0.92 5.06 1.54
N GLY A 66 -1.92 4.80 0.69
CA GLY A 66 -1.74 4.15 -0.63
C GLY A 66 -1.83 2.62 -0.64
N ASP A 67 -1.59 2.06 -1.83
CA ASP A 67 -1.46 0.64 -2.23
C ASP A 67 -2.74 -0.23 -2.12
N TYR A 68 -3.90 0.41 -2.24
CA TYR A 68 -5.23 -0.23 -2.25
C TYR A 68 -5.38 -1.28 -3.35
N VAL A 69 -4.69 -1.06 -4.47
CA VAL A 69 -4.74 -1.92 -5.65
C VAL A 69 -3.43 -2.62 -5.90
N ASP A 70 -3.42 -3.38 -6.98
CA ASP A 70 -2.32 -4.20 -7.43
C ASP A 70 -1.82 -5.26 -6.50
N ARG A 71 -1.14 -6.19 -7.18
CA ARG A 71 -0.77 -7.46 -6.62
C ARG A 71 -1.96 -8.02 -5.81
N GLY A 72 -3.26 -7.84 -6.17
CA GLY A 72 -4.45 -8.09 -5.32
C GLY A 72 -5.76 -8.74 -5.85
N TYR A 73 -6.30 -9.79 -5.17
CA TYR A 73 -7.50 -10.56 -5.63
C TYR A 73 -8.81 -9.81 -5.43
N TYR A 74 -8.82 -8.92 -4.44
CA TYR A 74 -9.98 -8.12 -4.03
C TYR A 74 -9.64 -6.63 -4.08
N SER A 75 -8.73 -6.24 -4.98
CA SER A 75 -8.34 -4.83 -5.16
C SER A 75 -9.55 -3.97 -5.53
N VAL A 76 -10.46 -4.51 -6.37
CA VAL A 76 -11.70 -3.83 -6.75
C VAL A 76 -12.57 -3.57 -5.52
N GLU A 77 -12.84 -4.58 -4.69
CA GLU A 77 -13.64 -4.44 -3.47
C GLU A 77 -12.97 -3.55 -2.42
N THR A 78 -11.65 -3.63 -2.29
CA THR A 78 -10.83 -2.83 -1.37
C THR A 78 -10.91 -1.35 -1.73
N VAL A 79 -10.56 -1.00 -2.97
CA VAL A 79 -10.57 0.39 -3.43
C VAL A 79 -12.00 0.94 -3.55
N SER A 80 -12.97 0.13 -4.00
CA SER A 80 -14.38 0.54 -4.08
C SER A 80 -14.93 0.85 -2.70
N LEU A 81 -14.59 0.07 -1.66
CA LEU A 81 -15.03 0.36 -0.30
C LEU A 81 -14.40 1.65 0.23
N LEU A 82 -13.09 1.83 0.05
CA LEU A 82 -12.38 3.01 0.57
C LEU A 82 -12.82 4.30 -0.13
N VAL A 83 -13.05 4.25 -1.45
CA VAL A 83 -13.65 5.36 -2.21
C VAL A 83 -15.10 5.59 -1.79
N CYS A 84 -15.93 4.55 -1.60
CA CYS A 84 -17.28 4.71 -1.06
C CYS A 84 -17.27 5.37 0.32
N LEU A 85 -16.35 4.98 1.21
CA LEU A 85 -16.19 5.58 2.53
C LEU A 85 -15.71 7.04 2.44
N LYS A 86 -14.76 7.36 1.55
CA LYS A 86 -14.33 8.74 1.28
C LYS A 86 -15.48 9.62 0.78
N VAL A 87 -16.27 9.13 -0.18
CA VAL A 87 -17.43 9.86 -0.72
C VAL A 87 -18.52 10.02 0.34
N ARG A 88 -18.78 8.99 1.15
CA ARG A 88 -19.82 9.02 2.19
C ARG A 88 -19.45 9.84 3.42
N TYR A 89 -18.16 9.91 3.76
CA TYR A 89 -17.64 10.53 4.98
C TYR A 89 -16.37 11.35 4.69
N LEU A 90 -16.53 12.41 3.90
CA LEU A 90 -15.44 13.21 3.32
C LEU A 90 -14.38 13.68 4.33
N GLU A 91 -14.81 14.14 5.51
CA GLU A 91 -13.94 14.65 6.59
C GLU A 91 -13.44 13.56 7.56
N ARG A 92 -13.87 12.30 7.39
CA ARG A 92 -13.55 11.19 8.29
C ARG A 92 -12.54 10.21 7.70
N VAL A 93 -12.44 10.16 6.37
CA VAL A 93 -11.52 9.26 5.67
C VAL A 93 -10.65 10.08 4.72
N THR A 94 -9.35 9.86 4.76
CA THR A 94 -8.37 10.36 3.79
C THR A 94 -7.72 9.16 3.12
N ILE A 95 -7.58 9.22 1.80
CA ILE A 95 -6.88 8.22 0.99
C ILE A 95 -5.78 8.94 0.22
N LEU A 96 -4.53 8.55 0.43
CA LEU A 96 -3.37 9.03 -0.32
C LEU A 96 -3.05 8.07 -1.47
N ARG A 97 -2.35 8.55 -2.50
CA ARG A 97 -1.84 7.73 -3.60
C ARG A 97 -0.62 6.93 -3.13
N GLY A 98 -0.56 5.65 -3.45
CA GLY A 98 0.65 4.81 -3.37
C GLY A 98 1.32 4.66 -4.74
N ASN A 99 2.48 3.99 -4.80
CA ASN A 99 3.13 3.74 -6.09
C ASN A 99 2.35 2.72 -6.93
N HIS A 100 1.55 1.86 -6.30
CA HIS A 100 0.67 0.92 -6.99
C HIS A 100 -0.62 1.57 -7.55
N GLU A 101 -0.95 2.81 -7.21
CA GLU A 101 -2.02 3.59 -7.86
C GLU A 101 -1.52 4.28 -9.15
N SER A 102 -0.86 3.52 -10.02
CA SER A 102 -0.22 3.94 -11.28
C SER A 102 -0.62 3.00 -12.41
N ARG A 103 -1.05 3.57 -13.55
CA ARG A 103 -1.44 2.81 -14.77
C ARG A 103 -0.36 1.84 -15.22
N GLN A 104 0.91 2.27 -15.15
CA GLN A 104 2.03 1.47 -15.61
C GLN A 104 2.22 0.19 -14.79
N ILE A 105 1.98 0.28 -13.48
CA ILE A 105 2.04 -0.87 -12.58
C ILE A 105 0.74 -1.69 -12.75
N THR A 106 -0.43 -1.05 -12.71
CA THR A 106 -1.73 -1.74 -12.72
C THR A 106 -2.06 -2.47 -14.02
N GLN A 107 -1.54 -2.02 -15.18
CA GLN A 107 -1.67 -2.75 -16.44
C GLN A 107 -0.97 -4.12 -16.44
N VAL A 108 0.04 -4.31 -15.58
CA VAL A 108 0.71 -5.61 -15.38
C VAL A 108 -0.11 -6.52 -14.47
N TYR A 109 -0.88 -5.95 -13.53
CA TYR A 109 -1.54 -6.69 -12.44
C TYR A 109 -3.08 -6.79 -12.53
N GLY A 110 -3.73 -6.04 -13.43
CA GLY A 110 -5.10 -6.31 -13.91
C GLY A 110 -6.22 -5.37 -13.47
N PHE A 111 -5.91 -4.14 -13.06
CA PHE A 111 -6.93 -3.07 -12.91
C PHE A 111 -7.19 -2.39 -14.28
N TYR A 112 -8.33 -1.72 -14.46
CA TYR A 112 -8.70 -1.16 -15.79
C TYR A 112 -9.40 0.21 -15.76
N ASP A 113 -9.78 0.73 -14.58
CA ASP A 113 -10.41 2.05 -14.41
C ASP A 113 -9.47 2.99 -13.63
N GLU A 114 -8.28 3.17 -14.19
CA GLU A 114 -7.08 3.69 -13.52
C GLU A 114 -7.08 5.23 -13.38
N TYR A 115 -7.94 5.93 -14.13
CA TYR A 115 -7.99 7.40 -14.18
C TYR A 115 -8.43 8.06 -12.86
N LEU A 116 -9.07 7.31 -11.97
CA LEU A 116 -9.45 7.79 -10.64
C LEU A 116 -8.22 8.12 -9.76
N PHE A 117 -7.11 7.41 -9.97
CA PHE A 117 -5.93 7.51 -9.10
C PHE A 117 -5.19 8.84 -9.21
N ASP A 118 -5.26 9.52 -10.36
CA ASP A 118 -4.71 10.86 -10.53
C ASP A 118 -5.36 11.88 -9.58
N TYR A 119 -6.60 11.61 -9.16
CA TYR A 119 -7.33 12.43 -8.20
C TYR A 119 -6.96 12.16 -6.73
N PHE A 120 -6.14 11.15 -6.42
CA PHE A 120 -5.68 10.92 -5.04
C PHE A 120 -4.57 11.91 -4.64
N PRO A 121 -4.65 12.53 -3.44
CA PRO A 121 -3.55 13.34 -2.89
C PRO A 121 -2.26 12.53 -2.71
N LEU A 122 -1.11 13.17 -2.89
CA LEU A 122 0.21 12.53 -2.70
C LEU A 122 0.58 12.41 -1.21
N THR A 123 0.16 13.38 -0.40
CA THR A 123 0.57 13.53 1.00
C THR A 123 -0.57 14.11 1.84
N ALA A 124 -0.44 14.02 3.16
CA ALA A 124 -1.27 14.72 4.14
C ALA A 124 -0.40 15.29 5.26
N LEU A 125 -0.91 16.30 5.95
CA LEU A 125 -0.30 16.89 7.13
C LEU A 125 -1.32 16.87 8.27
N VAL A 126 -1.09 16.05 9.28
CA VAL A 126 -1.99 15.92 10.43
C VAL A 126 -1.56 16.94 11.49
N ASP A 127 -2.50 17.82 11.83
CA ASP A 127 -2.36 18.89 12.84
C ASP A 127 -1.08 19.75 12.71
N GLY A 128 -0.64 19.98 11.47
CA GLY A 128 0.58 20.74 11.19
C GLY A 128 1.90 20.03 11.50
N GLN A 129 1.87 18.88 12.21
CA GLN A 129 3.05 18.28 12.81
C GLN A 129 3.45 16.91 12.24
N ILE A 130 2.49 16.08 11.82
CA ILE A 130 2.79 14.72 11.32
C ILE A 130 2.58 14.69 9.81
N PHE A 131 3.66 14.54 9.07
CA PHE A 131 3.66 14.49 7.61
C PHE A 131 3.50 13.04 7.13
N CYS A 132 2.38 12.76 6.47
CA CYS A 132 2.01 11.42 6.00
C CYS A 132 2.15 11.32 4.48
N LEU A 133 2.81 10.27 4.01
CA LEU A 133 2.99 9.95 2.58
C LEU A 133 3.16 8.45 2.36
N HIS A 134 3.12 7.99 1.11
CA HIS A 134 3.38 6.57 0.83
C HIS A 134 4.89 6.25 0.79
N GLY A 135 5.60 6.92 -0.12
CA GLY A 135 7.03 6.78 -0.36
C GLY A 135 7.87 7.46 0.71
N GLY A 136 8.74 8.37 0.29
CA GLY A 136 9.67 9.07 1.18
C GLY A 136 10.00 10.47 0.69
N LEU A 137 11.08 11.04 1.20
CA LEU A 137 11.50 12.38 0.81
C LEU A 137 12.08 12.41 -0.62
N SER A 138 12.16 13.62 -1.19
CA SER A 138 12.73 13.89 -2.51
C SER A 138 13.87 14.91 -2.40
N PRO A 139 14.99 14.74 -3.12
CA PRO A 139 16.03 15.77 -3.22
C PRO A 139 15.58 17.02 -3.99
N SER A 140 14.36 17.02 -4.54
CA SER A 140 13.73 18.17 -5.22
C SER A 140 12.70 18.91 -4.35
N ILE A 141 12.52 18.50 -3.07
CA ILE A 141 11.46 19.01 -2.19
C ILE A 141 12.04 19.39 -0.82
N ASP A 142 12.41 20.66 -0.67
CA ASP A 142 12.85 21.20 0.63
C ASP A 142 11.67 21.62 1.52
N SER A 143 10.50 21.91 0.93
CA SER A 143 9.36 22.48 1.64
C SER A 143 8.01 21.81 1.30
N LEU A 144 7.08 21.86 2.27
CA LEU A 144 5.68 21.47 2.06
C LEU A 144 4.98 22.31 0.96
N ASP A 145 5.44 23.54 0.71
CA ASP A 145 4.91 24.37 -0.38
C ASP A 145 5.34 23.88 -1.77
N HIS A 146 6.54 23.30 -1.91
CA HIS A 146 6.92 22.64 -3.17
C HIS A 146 5.96 21.49 -3.48
N ILE A 147 5.55 20.71 -2.48
CA ILE A 147 4.56 19.62 -2.63
C ILE A 147 3.19 20.17 -3.07
N ARG A 148 2.73 21.28 -2.46
CA ARG A 148 1.46 21.94 -2.82
C ARG A 148 1.45 22.48 -4.25
N SER A 149 2.62 22.75 -4.84
CA SER A 149 2.78 23.24 -6.22
C SER A 149 2.83 22.13 -7.28
N LEU A 150 2.87 20.85 -6.90
CA LEU A 150 2.96 19.74 -7.85
C LEU A 150 1.65 19.53 -8.62
N GLU A 151 1.74 19.51 -9.95
CA GLU A 151 0.65 19.10 -10.83
C GLU A 151 0.43 17.59 -10.71
N ARG A 152 -0.43 17.17 -9.79
CA ARG A 152 -0.66 15.75 -9.45
C ARG A 152 -1.66 15.04 -10.37
N LEU A 153 -2.41 15.77 -11.21
CA LEU A 153 -3.48 15.23 -12.07
C LEU A 153 -2.93 14.58 -13.34
N GLN A 154 -1.97 13.68 -13.16
CA GLN A 154 -1.27 12.94 -14.20
C GLN A 154 -0.86 11.54 -13.70
N GLU A 155 -0.43 10.70 -14.64
CA GLU A 155 0.25 9.45 -14.32
C GLU A 155 1.53 9.71 -13.50
N VAL A 156 1.89 8.79 -12.61
CA VAL A 156 3.14 8.87 -11.83
C VAL A 156 4.33 8.90 -12.81
N PRO A 157 5.16 9.97 -12.81
CA PRO A 157 6.34 10.02 -13.66
C PRO A 157 7.39 8.98 -13.23
N HIS A 158 8.29 8.61 -14.14
CA HIS A 158 9.40 7.70 -13.81
C HIS A 158 10.45 8.33 -12.87
N GLU A 159 10.54 9.66 -12.82
CA GLU A 159 11.53 10.40 -12.03
C GLU A 159 10.97 11.73 -11.51
N GLY A 160 11.68 12.36 -10.57
CA GLY A 160 11.35 13.67 -10.02
C GLY A 160 10.36 13.63 -8.84
N PRO A 161 9.94 14.81 -8.33
CA PRO A 161 9.36 14.96 -6.99
C PRO A 161 8.11 14.11 -6.74
N MET A 162 7.24 13.92 -7.73
CA MET A 162 6.05 13.07 -7.60
C MET A 162 6.38 11.56 -7.59
N CYS A 163 7.44 11.15 -8.29
CA CYS A 163 7.95 9.77 -8.23
C CYS A 163 8.54 9.50 -6.83
N ASP A 164 9.44 10.38 -6.39
CA ASP A 164 10.16 10.25 -5.11
C ASP A 164 9.20 10.15 -3.90
N LEU A 165 8.15 10.98 -3.85
CA LEU A 165 7.11 10.95 -2.81
C LEU A 165 6.36 9.60 -2.72
N LEU A 166 6.44 8.77 -3.77
CA LEU A 166 5.79 7.46 -3.86
C LEU A 166 6.79 6.29 -3.83
N TRP A 167 8.08 6.50 -4.13
CA TRP A 167 9.06 5.41 -4.26
C TRP A 167 10.26 5.49 -3.30
N SER A 168 10.57 6.65 -2.72
CA SER A 168 11.74 6.82 -1.86
C SER A 168 11.66 6.05 -0.54
N ASN A 169 12.83 5.73 0.05
CA ASN A 169 12.95 4.91 1.25
C ASN A 169 13.99 5.46 2.26
N PRO A 170 13.74 5.39 3.57
CA PRO A 170 14.77 5.64 4.58
C PRO A 170 15.89 4.60 4.49
N ASP A 171 17.10 4.98 4.93
CA ASP A 171 18.34 4.22 4.81
C ASP A 171 19.27 4.56 5.97
N ASP A 172 20.01 3.58 6.50
CA ASP A 172 20.97 3.79 7.59
C ASP A 172 22.19 4.63 7.15
N ARG A 173 22.39 4.81 5.85
CA ARG A 173 23.44 5.66 5.25
C ARG A 173 22.99 7.12 5.20
N GLY A 174 23.86 8.02 5.66
CA GLY A 174 23.62 9.47 5.57
C GLY A 174 23.57 10.01 4.14
N GLY A 175 22.85 11.12 3.96
CA GLY A 175 22.66 11.81 2.68
C GLY A 175 21.63 11.14 1.78
N TRP A 176 21.76 11.36 0.47
CA TRP A 176 20.91 10.75 -0.56
C TRP A 176 21.65 9.61 -1.28
N GLY A 177 20.94 8.51 -1.57
CA GLY A 177 21.43 7.41 -2.38
C GLY A 177 20.46 7.03 -3.50
N ILE A 178 20.96 6.29 -4.50
CA ILE A 178 20.11 5.76 -5.57
C ILE A 178 19.24 4.62 -5.00
N SER A 179 17.94 4.65 -5.27
CA SER A 179 17.02 3.59 -4.83
C SER A 179 17.30 2.27 -5.56
N PRO A 180 17.39 1.12 -4.84
CA PRO A 180 17.54 -0.19 -5.49
C PRO A 180 16.31 -0.59 -6.32
N ARG A 181 15.16 0.07 -6.11
CA ARG A 181 13.90 -0.17 -6.84
C ARG A 181 13.91 0.37 -8.28
N GLY A 182 14.97 1.08 -8.70
CA GLY A 182 15.04 1.75 -9.99
C GLY A 182 14.20 3.03 -10.11
N ALA A 183 13.50 3.43 -9.05
CA ALA A 183 12.70 4.65 -8.94
C ALA A 183 12.81 5.23 -7.52
N GLY A 184 12.76 6.56 -7.40
CA GLY A 184 12.97 7.30 -6.15
C GLY A 184 14.42 7.26 -5.63
N TYR A 185 14.60 7.69 -4.38
CA TYR A 185 15.90 7.75 -3.70
C TYR A 185 15.90 6.98 -2.37
N THR A 186 17.09 6.64 -1.88
CA THR A 186 17.30 6.38 -0.45
C THR A 186 17.68 7.69 0.24
N PHE A 187 17.26 7.89 1.49
CA PHE A 187 17.57 9.08 2.28
C PHE A 187 17.95 8.74 3.71
N GLY A 188 18.97 9.40 4.24
CA GLY A 188 19.48 9.18 5.59
C GLY A 188 18.78 10.00 6.68
N GLN A 189 19.21 9.77 7.92
CA GLN A 189 18.72 10.48 9.11
C GLN A 189 18.87 12.01 9.00
N ASP A 190 20.04 12.47 8.54
CA ASP A 190 20.37 13.89 8.34
C ASP A 190 19.39 14.59 7.39
N ILE A 191 18.92 13.88 6.36
CA ILE A 191 17.91 14.39 5.42
C ILE A 191 16.56 14.54 6.11
N SER A 192 16.11 13.53 6.86
CA SER A 192 14.83 13.62 7.58
C SER A 192 14.83 14.65 8.70
N GLU A 193 15.93 14.80 9.45
CA GLU A 193 16.06 15.85 10.47
C GLU A 193 16.02 17.24 9.85
N THR A 194 16.75 17.45 8.74
CA THR A 194 16.77 18.72 8.01
C THR A 194 15.38 19.08 7.49
N PHE A 195 14.71 18.15 6.82
CA PHE A 195 13.36 18.36 6.30
C PHE A 195 12.35 18.60 7.42
N ASN A 196 12.43 17.85 8.52
CA ASN A 196 11.53 17.99 9.66
C ASN A 196 11.65 19.37 10.31
N HIS A 197 12.88 19.75 10.65
CA HIS A 197 13.18 21.05 11.26
C HIS A 197 12.80 22.22 10.34
N ALA A 198 13.10 22.15 9.04
CA ALA A 198 12.78 23.21 8.09
C ALA A 198 11.27 23.41 7.89
N ASN A 199 10.46 22.37 8.06
CA ASN A 199 9.00 22.40 7.84
C ASN A 199 8.18 22.46 9.13
N GLY A 200 8.82 22.46 10.31
CA GLY A 200 8.13 22.49 11.61
C GLY A 200 7.34 21.21 11.93
N ILE A 201 7.69 20.10 11.31
CA ILE A 201 7.05 18.80 11.52
C ILE A 201 7.85 17.96 12.51
N SER A 202 7.16 17.16 13.34
CA SER A 202 7.75 16.31 14.37
C SER A 202 7.93 14.85 13.93
N LEU A 203 7.24 14.42 12.86
CA LEU A 203 7.27 13.04 12.39
C LEU A 203 6.93 12.92 10.90
N ILE A 204 7.68 12.07 10.20
CA ILE A 204 7.32 11.52 8.89
C ILE A 204 6.69 10.13 9.10
N SER A 205 5.41 9.98 8.78
CA SER A 205 4.71 8.68 8.80
C SER A 205 4.56 8.15 7.37
N ARG A 206 5.09 6.96 7.10
CA ARG A 206 5.23 6.44 5.74
C ARG A 206 4.84 4.95 5.57
N ALA A 207 4.73 4.48 4.33
CA ALA A 207 4.25 3.14 3.96
C ALA A 207 5.29 2.32 3.16
N HIS A 208 4.87 1.62 2.08
CA HIS A 208 5.68 0.99 1.02
C HIS A 208 6.59 -0.20 1.42
N GLN A 209 7.45 -0.02 2.43
CA GLN A 209 8.40 -1.03 2.87
C GLN A 209 7.73 -2.06 3.78
N LEU A 210 7.94 -3.34 3.47
CA LEU A 210 7.58 -4.42 4.37
C LEU A 210 8.46 -4.37 5.62
N VAL A 211 7.82 -4.39 6.79
CA VAL A 211 8.50 -4.44 8.09
C VAL A 211 7.87 -5.56 8.92
N MET A 212 8.72 -6.39 9.54
CA MET A 212 8.30 -7.68 10.13
C MET A 212 7.29 -7.54 11.26
N GLU A 213 7.41 -6.48 12.07
CA GLU A 213 6.49 -6.19 13.17
C GLU A 213 5.29 -5.31 12.75
N GLY A 214 5.11 -5.09 11.44
CA GLY A 214 4.05 -4.22 10.90
C GLY A 214 4.32 -2.71 11.07
N TYR A 215 5.27 -2.32 11.91
CA TYR A 215 5.85 -0.97 11.92
C TYR A 215 7.36 -1.03 12.19
N ASN A 216 8.08 0.04 11.85
CA ASN A 216 9.48 0.24 12.24
C ASN A 216 9.77 1.73 12.47
N TRP A 217 10.58 2.03 13.49
CA TRP A 217 11.12 3.37 13.73
C TRP A 217 12.54 3.47 13.19
N CYS A 218 12.88 4.57 12.55
CA CYS A 218 14.24 4.85 12.07
C CYS A 218 14.56 6.34 12.24
N HIS A 219 15.82 6.70 11.96
CA HIS A 219 16.31 8.09 11.95
C HIS A 219 16.05 8.84 13.27
N ASP A 220 16.42 8.24 14.40
CA ASP A 220 16.10 8.71 15.77
C ASP A 220 14.63 9.17 15.95
N ARG A 221 13.70 8.37 15.44
CA ARG A 221 12.25 8.59 15.43
C ARG A 221 11.74 9.77 14.58
N ASN A 222 12.57 10.37 13.73
CA ASN A 222 12.09 11.31 12.72
C ASN A 222 11.19 10.66 11.66
N VAL A 223 11.31 9.32 11.48
CA VAL A 223 10.58 8.55 10.47
C VAL A 223 10.00 7.27 11.08
N VAL A 224 8.73 6.99 10.80
CA VAL A 224 8.07 5.69 11.06
C VAL A 224 7.54 5.07 9.76
N THR A 225 7.88 3.81 9.53
CA THR A 225 7.29 2.96 8.50
C THR A 225 6.14 2.17 9.11
N VAL A 226 4.99 2.16 8.45
CA VAL A 226 3.77 1.44 8.86
C VAL A 226 3.31 0.56 7.70
N PHE A 227 3.08 -0.73 7.97
CA PHE A 227 2.69 -1.75 6.99
C PHE A 227 1.46 -2.50 7.51
N SER A 228 0.27 -2.30 6.91
CA SER A 228 -0.98 -2.90 7.43
C SER A 228 -1.44 -4.18 6.73
N ALA A 229 -0.59 -4.84 5.93
CA ALA A 229 -0.90 -6.12 5.27
C ALA A 229 -0.19 -7.33 5.94
N PRO A 230 -0.88 -8.14 6.77
CA PRO A 230 -0.24 -9.22 7.52
C PRO A 230 0.09 -10.41 6.62
N ASN A 231 1.18 -11.12 6.90
CA ASN A 231 1.71 -12.23 6.10
C ASN A 231 1.70 -11.93 4.59
N TYR A 232 2.47 -10.91 4.21
CA TYR A 232 2.55 -10.42 2.84
C TYR A 232 2.95 -11.54 1.87
N CYS A 233 2.30 -11.54 0.71
CA CYS A 233 2.42 -12.56 -0.33
C CYS A 233 2.27 -14.03 0.16
N TYR A 234 1.72 -14.25 1.35
CA TYR A 234 1.59 -15.55 2.05
C TYR A 234 2.93 -16.24 2.35
N ARG A 235 4.01 -15.46 2.46
CA ARG A 235 5.39 -15.92 2.54
C ARG A 235 6.20 -15.18 3.59
N CYS A 236 5.99 -13.88 3.73
CA CYS A 236 6.83 -13.03 4.54
C CYS A 236 6.60 -13.22 6.05
N GLY A 237 5.42 -13.70 6.47
CA GLY A 237 5.13 -13.96 7.89
C GLY A 237 5.08 -12.72 8.79
N ASN A 238 5.17 -11.51 8.23
CA ASN A 238 5.12 -10.25 8.96
C ASN A 238 3.77 -10.02 9.65
N GLN A 239 3.79 -9.29 10.76
CA GLN A 239 2.61 -8.65 11.33
C GLN A 239 2.16 -7.47 10.47
N ALA A 240 0.94 -7.00 10.71
CA ALA A 240 0.46 -5.71 10.25
C ALA A 240 0.33 -4.74 11.43
N ALA A 241 0.50 -3.44 11.21
CA ALA A 241 0.23 -2.43 12.21
C ALA A 241 -0.55 -1.21 11.66
N MET A 242 -1.11 -0.45 12.58
CA MET A 242 -1.61 0.92 12.37
C MET A 242 -1.05 1.83 13.46
N VAL A 243 -0.92 3.12 13.12
CA VAL A 243 -0.71 4.19 14.11
C VAL A 243 -2.06 4.77 14.50
N GLU A 244 -2.38 4.76 15.78
CA GLU A 244 -3.46 5.55 16.36
C GLU A 244 -2.87 6.82 16.98
N LEU A 245 -3.44 7.97 16.63
CA LEU A 245 -3.16 9.29 17.18
C LEU A 245 -4.35 9.71 18.04
N ASP A 246 -4.13 10.09 19.29
CA ASP A 246 -5.17 10.71 20.13
C ASP A 246 -5.35 12.20 19.79
N ASP A 247 -6.13 12.92 20.61
CA ASP A 247 -6.45 14.33 20.41
C ASP A 247 -5.28 15.26 20.79
N GLU A 248 -4.29 14.75 21.53
CA GLU A 248 -3.02 15.40 21.89
C GLU A 248 -1.83 14.96 21.00
N LEU A 249 -2.10 14.24 19.90
CA LEU A 249 -1.12 13.65 18.96
C LEU A 249 -0.17 12.59 19.55
N ASN A 250 -0.45 12.04 20.73
CA ASN A 250 0.30 10.87 21.19
C ASN A 250 0.00 9.68 20.28
N TYR A 251 1.05 8.96 19.89
CA TYR A 251 0.93 7.80 19.01
C TYR A 251 0.93 6.48 19.78
N SER A 252 0.01 5.59 19.42
CA SER A 252 -0.05 4.19 19.84
C SER A 252 -0.01 3.27 18.60
N PHE A 253 0.46 2.03 18.77
CA PHE A 253 0.51 1.05 17.67
C PHE A 253 -0.47 -0.09 17.92
N LEU A 254 -1.35 -0.33 16.95
CA LEU A 254 -2.27 -1.47 16.93
C LEU A 254 -1.71 -2.52 15.97
N GLN A 255 -1.08 -3.56 16.52
CA GLN A 255 -0.51 -4.69 15.76
C GLN A 255 -1.51 -5.84 15.62
N GLN A 256 -1.46 -6.56 14.49
CA GLN A 256 -2.22 -7.78 14.23
C GLN A 256 -1.40 -8.82 13.46
N GLY A 257 -1.58 -10.09 13.80
CA GLY A 257 -1.17 -11.22 12.96
C GLY A 257 -2.17 -11.48 11.82
N THR A 258 -2.00 -12.59 11.10
CA THR A 258 -2.98 -13.04 10.10
C THR A 258 -4.31 -13.44 10.75
N ALA A 259 -5.45 -13.08 10.15
CA ALA A 259 -6.77 -13.43 10.67
C ALA A 259 -6.98 -14.96 10.80
N PRO A 260 -7.69 -15.46 11.83
CA PRO A 260 -7.86 -16.90 12.06
C PRO A 260 -8.52 -17.66 10.89
N GLY A 261 -8.02 -18.87 10.61
CA GLY A 261 -8.55 -19.75 9.54
C GLY A 261 -7.83 -19.64 8.19
N THR A 262 -6.73 -18.88 8.13
CA THR A 262 -5.96 -18.59 6.90
C THR A 262 -4.79 -19.53 6.63
N ASP A 263 -4.32 -20.28 7.64
CA ASP A 263 -3.16 -21.18 7.58
C ASP A 263 -3.50 -22.57 7.00
N ARG A 264 -3.83 -22.60 5.70
CA ARG A 264 -3.76 -23.85 4.91
C ARG A 264 -2.82 -23.66 3.75
N GLN A 265 -1.61 -24.19 3.91
CA GLN A 265 -0.72 -24.50 2.79
C GLN A 265 -1.45 -25.44 1.83
N THR A 266 -1.56 -25.03 0.58
CA THR A 266 -1.68 -25.94 -0.56
C THR A 266 -0.41 -25.75 -1.37
N ASP A 267 0.40 -26.80 -1.47
CA ASP A 267 1.67 -26.77 -2.20
C ASP A 267 1.45 -26.35 -3.66
N ASP A 268 1.95 -25.17 -4.04
CA ASP A 268 2.11 -24.78 -5.45
C ASP A 268 3.55 -24.32 -5.69
N HIS A 269 4.39 -25.29 -6.07
CA HIS A 269 5.81 -25.12 -6.37
C HIS A 269 6.04 -24.38 -7.72
N ARG A 270 5.43 -23.20 -7.92
CA ARG A 270 5.40 -22.50 -9.22
C ARG A 270 5.48 -20.97 -9.15
N LEU A 271 6.39 -20.44 -8.33
CA LEU A 271 6.80 -19.04 -8.41
C LEU A 271 8.32 -18.97 -8.49
N THR A 272 8.83 -18.35 -9.57
CA THR A 272 10.25 -18.14 -9.86
C THR A 272 10.81 -16.95 -9.06
N ASP A 273 12.08 -17.01 -8.69
CA ASP A 273 12.68 -16.16 -7.64
C ASP A 273 12.67 -14.63 -7.87
N HIS A 274 12.48 -14.15 -9.11
CA HIS A 274 12.55 -12.74 -9.50
C HIS A 274 11.39 -11.83 -9.02
N GLN A 275 10.79 -12.11 -7.86
CA GLN A 275 9.71 -11.29 -7.27
C GLN A 275 9.91 -10.97 -5.78
N ALA A 276 11.07 -11.34 -5.21
CA ALA A 276 11.48 -10.89 -3.87
C ALA A 276 12.38 -9.63 -3.92
N ASP A 277 12.87 -9.26 -5.11
CA ASP A 277 13.86 -8.18 -5.30
C ASP A 277 13.23 -6.76 -5.25
N ASP A 278 11.91 -6.66 -5.17
CA ASP A 278 11.13 -5.42 -4.95
C ASP A 278 10.69 -5.23 -3.48
N LEU A 279 11.39 -5.83 -2.51
CA LEU A 279 11.10 -5.68 -1.06
C LEU A 279 11.88 -4.52 -0.42
#